data_AF-A0A2C9JHM9-F1
#
_entry.id   AF-A0A2C9JHM9-F1
#
_cell.length_a   1.000
_cell.length_b   1.000
_cell.length_c   1.000
_cell.angle_alpha   90.00
_cell.angle_beta   90.00
_cell.angle_gamma   90.00
#
_symmetry.space_group_name_H-M   'P 1'
#
loop_
_entity.id
_entity.type
_entity.pdbx_description
1 polymer ?
#
loop_
_entity_poly.entity_id
_entity_poly.type
_entity_poly.pdbx_seq_one_letter_code
_entity_poly.pdbx_strand_id
1 'polypeptide(L)'
;MNLKLKHILRCLGLQPKYPPSSVFVSLNVLKKRKPGLSAASTKAVIKISIWSCIFILLSFLAVYTILLAYVDKTLYPSISVSHFNKKIKLQGRFSLKNGHMGAMAKLSTETPDSLSRNKTFWNSSTLYQDIDSLPQCKWQMVFRILVTSAAENSERRDSLRKSWCDPTKFPAVADHAWHCIFLIGKTENKEENAQIIKEKEIHKDILIGNYIDSYRNLTLKVIHGFNWSANYCPSSYIIKTDDDCFVNAGLVHDFLLHYNEHTSGLYAGSVLVDPEKLKVIRGDTKRWSVSYKEYPSEYYPPYASGMGYILSLDIVKQLVVESQYVPPFANEDAYVGVVLSRLSVKPVSSSRFVLSPSGLSACNYRYVFVVHGVENEQQSALLTMTLDAAASCNHSLISSWN
;
A
#
# COMPACT_ATOMS: atom_id res chain seq x y z
N MET A 1 -39.79 -19.13 -3.38
CA MET A 1 -39.37 -18.14 -2.35
C MET A 1 -39.54 -18.81 -0.99
N ASN A 2 -38.42 -19.05 -0.28
CA ASN A 2 -38.34 -19.90 0.91
C ASN A 2 -39.19 -19.39 2.10
N LEU A 3 -39.76 -20.33 2.87
CA LEU A 3 -40.66 -20.06 4.02
C LEU A 3 -40.05 -19.14 5.10
N LYS A 4 -38.72 -19.09 5.24
CA LYS A 4 -38.04 -18.22 6.22
C LYS A 4 -38.20 -16.71 5.93
N LEU A 5 -38.38 -16.30 4.67
CA LEU A 5 -38.55 -14.88 4.31
C LEU A 5 -39.96 -14.35 4.64
N LYS A 6 -40.97 -15.24 4.65
CA LYS A 6 -42.37 -14.88 4.99
C LYS A 6 -42.57 -14.60 6.48
N HIS A 7 -41.75 -15.18 7.36
CA HIS A 7 -41.85 -14.97 8.80
C HIS A 7 -41.25 -13.63 9.23
N ILE A 8 -40.13 -13.24 8.62
CA ILE A 8 -39.44 -11.96 8.90
C ILE A 8 -40.30 -10.75 8.50
N LEU A 9 -41.01 -10.84 7.36
CA LEU A 9 -41.90 -9.76 6.89
C LEU A 9 -43.17 -9.60 7.75
N ARG A 10 -43.59 -10.65 8.48
CA ARG A 10 -44.74 -10.59 9.41
C ARG A 10 -44.41 -9.89 10.73
N CYS A 11 -43.16 -10.01 11.22
CA CYS A 11 -42.75 -9.38 12.47
C CYS A 11 -42.50 -7.86 12.34
N LEU A 12 -42.31 -7.35 11.12
CA LEU A 12 -41.98 -5.93 10.86
C LEU A 12 -43.19 -5.08 10.38
N GLY A 13 -44.41 -5.63 10.36
CA GLY A 13 -45.62 -4.87 10.01
C GLY A 13 -45.73 -4.43 8.54
N LEU A 14 -44.85 -4.90 7.65
CA LEU A 14 -44.84 -4.52 6.24
C LEU A 14 -45.53 -5.59 5.39
N GLN A 15 -46.80 -5.37 5.04
CA GLN A 15 -47.48 -6.10 3.97
C GLN A 15 -47.28 -5.34 2.64
N PRO A 16 -46.82 -5.99 1.56
CA PRO A 16 -46.79 -5.36 0.25
C PRO A 16 -48.22 -5.26 -0.30
N LYS A 17 -48.75 -4.04 -0.43
CA LYS A 17 -49.85 -3.77 -1.36
C LYS A 17 -49.24 -3.70 -2.76
N TYR A 18 -49.73 -4.54 -3.66
CA TYR A 18 -49.46 -4.64 -5.11
C TYR A 18 -48.34 -5.58 -5.58
N PRO A 19 -48.61 -6.40 -6.62
CA PRO A 19 -47.62 -7.31 -7.22
C PRO A 19 -46.64 -6.58 -8.16
N PRO A 20 -45.41 -7.10 -8.35
CA PRO A 20 -44.43 -6.49 -9.22
C PRO A 20 -44.68 -6.91 -10.67
N SER A 21 -45.31 -6.04 -11.45
CA SER A 21 -45.32 -6.18 -12.92
C SER A 21 -45.43 -4.81 -13.58
N SER A 22 -44.29 -4.19 -13.91
CA SER A 22 -44.14 -3.22 -15.03
C SER A 22 -42.79 -2.49 -15.02
N VAL A 23 -41.65 -3.20 -15.06
CA VAL A 23 -40.39 -2.59 -15.54
C VAL A 23 -39.59 -3.51 -16.49
N PHE A 24 -39.89 -4.81 -16.57
CA PHE A 24 -39.43 -5.65 -17.69
C PHE A 24 -40.51 -5.77 -18.78
N VAL A 25 -40.75 -4.69 -19.52
CA VAL A 25 -41.29 -4.83 -20.88
C VAL A 25 -40.09 -4.86 -21.81
N SER A 26 -39.53 -6.06 -21.92
CA SER A 26 -38.57 -6.43 -22.96
C SER A 26 -39.12 -6.07 -24.35
N LEU A 27 -38.20 -5.73 -25.23
CA LEU A 27 -38.25 -5.51 -26.68
C LEU A 27 -39.02 -6.55 -27.55
N ASN A 28 -39.89 -7.37 -26.97
CA ASN A 28 -40.60 -8.47 -27.66
C ASN A 28 -42.04 -8.15 -28.10
N VAL A 29 -42.55 -6.92 -27.89
CA VAL A 29 -43.93 -6.57 -28.31
C VAL A 29 -44.02 -6.04 -29.75
N LEU A 30 -42.92 -5.70 -30.41
CA LEU A 30 -42.94 -5.26 -31.82
C LEU A 30 -42.87 -6.39 -32.86
N LYS A 31 -42.93 -7.66 -32.46
CA LYS A 31 -42.85 -8.82 -33.37
C LYS A 31 -44.15 -9.57 -33.61
N LYS A 32 -45.31 -9.08 -33.13
CA LYS A 32 -46.62 -9.57 -33.57
C LYS A 32 -47.25 -8.58 -34.55
N ARG A 33 -47.10 -8.87 -35.85
CA ARG A 33 -47.84 -8.23 -36.95
C ARG A 33 -49.34 -8.29 -36.63
N LYS A 34 -49.94 -7.15 -36.25
CA LYS A 34 -51.36 -6.89 -36.52
C LYS A 34 -51.44 -6.35 -37.96
N PRO A 35 -52.19 -6.98 -38.87
CA PRO A 35 -52.41 -6.42 -40.20
C PRO A 35 -53.35 -5.21 -40.05
N GLY A 36 -52.87 -4.00 -40.39
CA GLY A 36 -53.75 -2.83 -40.47
C GLY A 36 -53.20 -1.46 -40.06
N LEU A 37 -51.94 -1.31 -39.63
CA LEU A 37 -51.36 0.03 -39.40
C LEU A 37 -50.50 0.48 -40.59
N SER A 38 -50.86 1.61 -41.21
CA SER A 38 -50.15 2.17 -42.35
C SER A 38 -48.74 2.62 -41.95
N ALA A 39 -47.76 2.55 -42.87
CA ALA A 39 -46.37 2.89 -42.61
C ALA A 39 -46.15 4.32 -42.07
N ALA A 40 -47.11 5.23 -42.28
CA ALA A 40 -47.11 6.58 -41.71
C ALA A 40 -47.32 6.57 -40.18
N SER A 41 -48.18 5.69 -39.68
CA SER A 41 -48.51 5.59 -38.25
C SER A 41 -47.36 5.02 -37.40
N THR A 42 -46.61 4.05 -37.91
CA THR A 42 -45.43 3.49 -37.23
C THR A 42 -44.29 4.50 -37.12
N LYS A 43 -44.07 5.34 -38.14
CA LYS A 43 -43.08 6.42 -38.10
C LYS A 43 -43.45 7.50 -37.07
N ALA A 44 -44.74 7.79 -36.90
CA ALA A 44 -45.22 8.73 -35.90
C ALA A 44 -44.96 8.23 -34.47
N VAL A 45 -45.26 6.95 -34.19
CA VAL A 45 -45.01 6.34 -32.87
C VAL A 45 -43.53 6.32 -32.51
N ILE A 46 -42.65 5.98 -33.47
CA ILE A 46 -41.19 6.01 -33.25
C ILE A 46 -40.70 7.43 -32.98
N LYS A 47 -41.18 8.42 -33.74
CA LYS A 47 -40.83 9.83 -33.49
C LYS A 47 -41.27 10.27 -32.10
N ILE A 48 -42.50 9.97 -31.68
CA ILE A 48 -43.00 10.31 -30.34
C ILE A 48 -42.14 9.64 -29.26
N SER A 49 -41.77 8.36 -29.43
CA SER A 49 -40.91 7.67 -28.47
C SER A 49 -39.51 8.29 -28.36
N ILE A 50 -38.90 8.71 -29.47
CA ILE A 50 -37.59 9.36 -29.47
C ILE A 50 -37.67 10.72 -28.79
N TRP A 51 -38.69 11.53 -29.12
CA TRP A 51 -38.88 12.84 -28.49
C TRP A 51 -39.14 12.72 -26.98
N SER A 52 -39.89 11.71 -26.53
CA SER A 52 -40.08 11.43 -25.10
C SER A 52 -38.76 11.08 -24.40
N CYS A 53 -37.91 10.24 -25.01
CA CYS A 53 -36.59 9.93 -24.44
C CYS A 53 -35.68 11.16 -24.37
N ILE A 54 -35.67 11.99 -25.42
CA ILE A 54 -34.90 13.24 -25.44
C ILE A 54 -35.39 14.19 -24.35
N PHE A 55 -36.71 14.34 -24.20
CA PHE A 55 -37.29 15.21 -23.17
C PHE A 55 -36.94 14.75 -21.75
N ILE A 56 -36.95 13.43 -21.50
CA ILE A 56 -36.53 12.85 -20.22
C ILE A 56 -35.03 13.10 -19.98
N LEU A 57 -34.18 12.91 -20.99
CA LEU A 57 -32.74 13.19 -20.86
C LEU A 57 -32.47 14.67 -20.55
N LEU A 58 -33.16 15.58 -21.24
CA LEU A 58 -33.01 17.01 -21.02
C LEU A 58 -33.51 17.44 -19.63
N SER A 59 -34.58 16.82 -19.12
CA SER A 59 -35.06 17.11 -17.77
C SER A 59 -34.09 16.61 -16.70
N PHE A 60 -33.48 15.43 -16.87
CA PHE A 60 -32.40 14.96 -15.98
C PHE A 60 -31.18 15.87 -16.03
N LEU A 61 -30.77 16.33 -17.22
CA LEU A 61 -29.64 17.24 -17.36
C LEU A 61 -29.93 18.58 -16.65
N ALA A 62 -31.14 19.11 -16.78
CA ALA A 62 -31.56 20.35 -16.12
C ALA A 62 -31.61 20.21 -14.59
N VAL A 63 -32.12 19.08 -14.07
CA VAL A 63 -32.12 18.82 -12.62
C VAL A 63 -30.68 18.67 -12.11
N TYR A 64 -29.81 17.98 -12.86
CA TYR A 64 -28.40 17.83 -12.50
C TYR A 64 -27.64 19.16 -12.47
N THR A 65 -27.88 20.05 -13.45
CA THR A 65 -27.25 21.38 -13.46
C THR A 65 -27.77 22.28 -12.33
N ILE A 66 -29.06 22.21 -12.00
CA ILE A 66 -29.63 22.91 -10.84
C ILE A 66 -29.02 22.37 -9.54
N LEU A 67 -28.86 21.06 -9.40
CA LEU A 67 -28.21 20.43 -8.24
C LEU A 67 -26.74 20.86 -8.11
N LEU A 68 -25.98 20.87 -9.21
CA LEU A 68 -24.61 21.38 -9.20
C LEU A 68 -24.55 22.86 -8.80
N ALA A 69 -25.44 23.70 -9.33
CA ALA A 69 -25.52 25.11 -8.95
C ALA A 69 -25.93 25.31 -7.48
N TYR A 70 -26.77 24.43 -6.94
CA TYR A 70 -27.17 24.44 -5.53
C TYR A 70 -26.02 23.98 -4.62
N VAL A 71 -25.33 22.90 -4.99
CA VAL A 71 -24.15 22.39 -4.28
C VAL A 71 -23.02 23.42 -4.29
N ASP A 72 -22.73 24.04 -5.44
CA ASP A 72 -21.72 25.10 -5.56
C ASP A 72 -22.04 26.29 -4.64
N LYS A 73 -23.30 26.74 -4.58
CA LYS A 73 -23.73 27.83 -3.69
C LYS A 73 -23.77 27.49 -2.20
N THR A 74 -24.00 26.22 -1.84
CA THR A 74 -24.16 25.80 -0.44
C THR A 74 -22.88 25.27 0.20
N LEU A 75 -21.97 24.67 -0.57
CA LEU A 75 -20.70 24.11 -0.08
C LEU A 75 -19.48 25.01 -0.33
N TYR A 76 -19.56 25.97 -1.24
CA TYR A 76 -18.52 26.98 -1.46
C TYR A 76 -19.12 28.39 -1.47
N PRO A 77 -19.44 28.98 -0.31
CA PRO A 77 -19.66 30.42 -0.28
C PRO A 77 -18.38 31.10 -0.79
N SER A 78 -18.53 31.80 -1.91
CA SER A 78 -17.50 32.57 -2.60
C SER A 78 -16.44 33.14 -1.65
N ILE A 79 -15.26 32.55 -1.63
CA ILE A 79 -14.08 33.13 -0.99
C ILE A 79 -13.73 34.37 -1.81
N SER A 80 -14.11 35.53 -1.29
CA SER A 80 -13.62 36.81 -1.79
C SER A 80 -12.10 36.84 -1.67
N VAL A 81 -11.43 36.89 -2.81
CA VAL A 81 -9.96 37.03 -2.97
C VAL A 81 -9.43 38.37 -2.39
N SER A 82 -10.27 39.17 -1.72
CA SER A 82 -9.87 40.41 -1.07
C SER A 82 -9.32 40.26 0.36
N HIS A 83 -9.48 39.10 1.03
CA HIS A 83 -9.04 38.91 2.42
C HIS A 83 -7.66 38.25 2.60
N PHE A 84 -7.08 37.66 1.55
CA PHE A 84 -5.77 36.99 1.62
C PHE A 84 -4.58 37.95 1.43
N ASN A 85 -4.81 39.13 0.85
CA ASN A 85 -3.75 40.11 0.53
C ASN A 85 -3.46 41.13 1.65
N LYS A 86 -4.04 40.99 2.85
CA LYS A 86 -3.82 41.94 3.96
C LYS A 86 -2.94 41.41 5.09
N LYS A 87 -2.39 40.19 4.99
CA LYS A 87 -1.50 39.62 6.02
C LYS A 87 -0.12 39.17 5.53
N ILE A 88 0.29 39.60 4.34
CA ILE A 88 1.69 39.50 3.86
C ILE A 88 2.16 40.89 3.45
N LYS A 89 2.33 41.76 4.45
CA LYS A 89 3.13 42.99 4.36
C LYS A 89 3.56 43.32 5.78
N LEU A 90 4.88 43.40 5.99
CA LEU A 90 5.63 43.44 7.26
C LEU A 90 5.88 42.00 7.79
N GLN A 91 7.06 41.41 7.83
CA GLN A 91 8.48 41.77 7.67
C GLN A 91 9.18 40.45 7.21
N GLY A 92 10.27 40.36 6.47
CA GLY A 92 11.21 41.34 5.95
C GLY A 92 11.98 40.72 4.77
N ARG A 93 12.45 41.59 3.90
CA ARG A 93 13.39 41.28 2.81
C ARG A 93 14.65 40.65 3.40
N PHE A 94 15.03 39.45 2.94
CA PHE A 94 16.44 39.06 2.93
C PHE A 94 16.90 38.90 1.48
N SER A 95 17.64 39.94 1.08
CA SER A 95 18.43 40.01 -0.13
C SER A 95 19.63 39.07 0.02
N LEU A 96 19.86 38.24 -0.99
CA LEU A 96 21.16 37.61 -1.22
C LEU A 96 22.23 38.70 -1.33
N LYS A 97 23.23 38.66 -0.44
CA LYS A 97 24.51 39.34 -0.62
C LYS A 97 25.63 38.34 -0.32
N ASN A 98 26.47 38.12 -1.31
CA ASN A 98 27.79 37.52 -1.18
C ASN A 98 28.66 38.39 -0.24
N GLY A 99 29.47 37.76 0.62
CA GLY A 99 30.50 38.49 1.36
C GLY A 99 31.19 37.72 2.48
N HIS A 100 32.37 37.20 2.15
CA HIS A 100 33.62 37.16 2.94
C HIS A 100 33.75 36.36 4.25
N MET A 101 34.85 35.59 4.25
CA MET A 101 35.55 34.93 5.35
C MET A 101 35.80 35.82 6.57
N GLY A 102 35.75 35.21 7.76
CA GLY A 102 36.31 35.75 9.01
C GLY A 102 36.53 34.64 10.04
N ALA A 103 37.81 34.41 10.36
CA ALA A 103 38.43 33.45 11.27
C ALA A 103 37.86 33.44 12.71
N MET A 104 37.67 32.27 13.35
CA MET A 104 38.56 31.55 14.29
C MET A 104 38.00 31.58 15.74
N ALA A 105 37.70 30.40 16.28
CA ALA A 105 38.03 30.05 17.67
C ALA A 105 38.06 28.52 17.82
N LYS A 106 39.28 28.02 17.99
CA LYS A 106 39.61 26.64 18.38
C LYS A 106 39.01 26.33 19.76
N LEU A 107 38.35 25.17 19.89
CA LEU A 107 38.47 24.35 21.09
C LEU A 107 38.46 22.88 20.66
N SER A 108 39.66 22.30 20.65
CA SER A 108 39.92 20.88 20.46
C SER A 108 39.87 20.16 21.81
N THR A 109 39.22 19.00 21.87
CA THR A 109 39.83 17.75 22.38
C THR A 109 38.95 16.56 22.00
N GLU A 110 39.47 15.80 21.03
CA GLU A 110 39.48 14.33 20.91
C GLU A 110 38.15 13.55 20.82
N THR A 111 37.80 13.15 19.58
CA THR A 111 37.13 11.88 19.29
C THR A 111 37.87 11.13 18.17
N PRO A 112 37.95 9.79 18.20
CA PRO A 112 38.83 9.03 17.33
C PRO A 112 38.23 8.88 15.92
N ASP A 113 39.11 9.12 14.96
CA ASP A 113 39.15 8.60 13.60
C ASP A 113 37.92 8.83 12.71
N SER A 114 37.99 9.95 11.99
CA SER A 114 37.26 10.17 10.76
C SER A 114 37.62 9.09 9.74
N LEU A 115 36.81 8.02 9.66
CA LEU A 115 36.76 7.14 8.51
C LEU A 115 36.62 8.02 7.25
N SER A 116 37.72 8.10 6.50
CA SER A 116 37.79 8.73 5.20
C SER A 116 36.64 8.19 4.35
N ARG A 117 35.64 9.02 4.09
CA ARG A 117 34.51 8.71 3.22
C ARG A 117 35.00 8.66 1.77
N ASN A 118 35.74 7.61 1.42
CA ASN A 118 35.80 7.12 0.05
C ASN A 118 34.41 6.55 -0.24
N LYS A 119 33.48 7.42 -0.65
CA LYS A 119 32.15 7.04 -1.08
C LYS A 119 32.28 6.32 -2.42
N THR A 120 32.49 5.01 -2.39
CA THR A 120 32.34 4.17 -3.58
C THR A 120 30.88 4.26 -4.00
N PHE A 121 30.62 4.93 -5.12
CA PHE A 121 29.29 5.06 -5.68
C PHE A 121 28.92 3.74 -6.37
N TRP A 122 27.95 3.03 -5.80
CA TRP A 122 27.35 1.86 -6.43
C TRP A 122 26.22 2.37 -7.29
N ASN A 123 26.43 2.42 -8.61
CA ASN A 123 25.41 2.86 -9.53
C ASN A 123 24.24 1.87 -9.53
N SER A 124 23.29 2.12 -8.65
CA SER A 124 22.15 1.25 -8.43
C SER A 124 21.12 1.39 -9.56
N SER A 125 21.17 2.47 -10.35
CA SER A 125 20.29 2.67 -11.50
C SER A 125 20.50 1.60 -12.59
N THR A 126 21.68 1.00 -12.68
CA THR A 126 21.93 -0.19 -13.52
C THR A 126 21.55 -1.50 -12.86
N LEU A 127 21.38 -1.53 -11.52
CA LEU A 127 21.01 -2.72 -10.75
C LEU A 127 19.48 -2.88 -10.60
N TYR A 128 18.73 -1.79 -10.76
CA TYR A 128 17.27 -1.72 -10.60
C TYR A 128 16.56 -1.54 -11.94
N GLN A 129 16.97 -2.32 -12.93
CA GLN A 129 16.30 -2.33 -14.23
C GLN A 129 15.11 -3.28 -14.18
N ASP A 130 13.96 -2.79 -14.63
CA ASP A 130 12.80 -3.62 -14.89
C ASP A 130 12.98 -4.42 -16.17
N ILE A 131 12.53 -5.67 -16.18
CA ILE A 131 12.53 -6.53 -17.38
C ILE A 131 11.29 -6.27 -18.26
N ASP A 132 10.25 -5.66 -17.69
CA ASP A 132 8.93 -5.48 -18.32
C ASP A 132 8.28 -4.16 -17.83
N SER A 133 7.18 -3.77 -18.45
CA SER A 133 6.22 -2.75 -18.04
C SER A 133 6.05 -2.66 -16.52
N LEU A 134 6.02 -1.44 -15.98
CA LEU A 134 5.81 -1.24 -14.55
C LEU A 134 4.42 -1.74 -14.12
N PRO A 135 4.26 -2.25 -12.88
CA PRO A 135 2.95 -2.59 -12.37
C PRO A 135 2.04 -1.36 -12.31
N GLN A 136 0.73 -1.59 -12.36
CA GLN A 136 -0.25 -0.52 -12.37
C GLN A 136 -0.18 0.27 -11.06
N CYS A 137 0.09 1.57 -11.18
CA CYS A 137 0.03 2.45 -10.05
C CYS A 137 -1.41 2.80 -9.70
N LYS A 138 -1.80 2.57 -8.43
CA LYS A 138 -3.00 3.13 -7.84
C LYS A 138 -2.61 4.30 -6.94
N TRP A 139 -3.12 5.48 -7.27
CA TRP A 139 -2.78 6.75 -6.61
C TRP A 139 -3.62 7.00 -5.36
N GLN A 140 -3.19 7.97 -4.54
CA GLN A 140 -3.92 8.46 -3.35
C GLN A 140 -4.17 7.39 -2.28
N MET A 141 -3.33 6.35 -2.25
CA MET A 141 -3.35 5.31 -1.22
C MET A 141 -2.73 5.83 0.08
N VAL A 142 -3.28 5.44 1.23
CA VAL A 142 -2.68 5.73 2.55
C VAL A 142 -1.31 5.06 2.65
N PHE A 143 -1.25 3.80 2.24
CA PHE A 143 0.00 3.06 2.19
C PHE A 143 0.04 2.05 1.03
N ARG A 144 1.25 1.59 0.73
CA ARG A 144 1.49 0.47 -0.17
C ARG A 144 2.15 -0.67 0.58
N ILE A 145 1.75 -1.89 0.26
CA ILE A 145 2.43 -3.09 0.74
C ILE A 145 3.30 -3.65 -0.38
N LEU A 146 4.60 -3.72 -0.14
CA LEU A 146 5.57 -4.42 -0.97
C LEU A 146 5.78 -5.80 -0.38
N VAL A 147 5.39 -6.82 -1.13
CA VAL A 147 5.46 -8.21 -0.71
C VAL A 147 6.60 -8.90 -1.46
N THR A 148 7.64 -9.32 -0.76
CA THR A 148 8.69 -10.12 -1.41
C THR A 148 8.20 -11.55 -1.62
N SER A 149 8.24 -12.01 -2.88
CA SER A 149 7.79 -13.34 -3.28
C SER A 149 8.80 -13.97 -4.25
N ALA A 150 8.64 -15.25 -4.57
CA ALA A 150 9.48 -16.00 -5.52
C ALA A 150 8.65 -16.45 -6.73
N ALA A 151 9.28 -16.80 -7.85
CA ALA A 151 8.55 -17.11 -9.09
C ALA A 151 7.54 -18.26 -8.92
N GLU A 152 7.97 -19.30 -8.21
CA GLU A 152 7.21 -20.50 -7.87
C GLU A 152 6.01 -20.24 -6.93
N ASN A 153 6.00 -19.13 -6.20
CA ASN A 153 4.99 -18.84 -5.16
C ASN A 153 3.69 -18.22 -5.70
N SER A 154 3.24 -18.62 -6.90
CA SER A 154 2.02 -18.06 -7.52
C SER A 154 0.78 -18.29 -6.67
N GLU A 155 0.63 -19.49 -6.09
CA GLU A 155 -0.48 -19.80 -5.19
C GLU A 155 -0.46 -18.95 -3.91
N ARG A 156 0.72 -18.62 -3.38
CA ARG A 156 0.85 -17.72 -2.23
C ARG A 156 0.29 -16.36 -2.58
N ARG A 157 0.76 -15.76 -3.69
CA ARG A 157 0.29 -14.44 -4.15
C ARG A 157 -1.22 -14.42 -4.36
N ASP A 158 -1.78 -15.47 -4.94
CA ASP A 158 -3.22 -15.61 -5.12
C ASP A 158 -4.00 -15.67 -3.80
N SER A 159 -3.48 -16.38 -2.79
CA SER A 159 -4.09 -16.41 -1.46
C SER A 159 -4.09 -15.04 -0.79
N LEU A 160 -3.02 -14.26 -0.97
CA LEU A 160 -2.88 -12.90 -0.48
C LEU A 160 -3.88 -11.96 -1.18
N ARG A 161 -3.97 -12.02 -2.53
CA ARG A 161 -4.96 -11.27 -3.33
C ARG A 161 -6.40 -11.55 -2.92
N LYS A 162 -6.73 -12.80 -2.58
CA LYS A 162 -8.07 -13.22 -2.14
C LYS A 162 -8.36 -12.84 -0.69
N SER A 163 -7.35 -12.39 0.07
CA SER A 163 -7.45 -12.05 1.49
C SER A 163 -7.09 -10.58 1.75
N TRP A 164 -6.03 -10.30 2.51
CA TRP A 164 -5.73 -8.98 3.05
C TRP A 164 -5.16 -7.98 2.03
N CYS A 165 -4.75 -8.43 0.85
CA CYS A 165 -4.36 -7.51 -0.23
C CYS A 165 -5.55 -6.84 -0.93
N ASP A 166 -6.78 -7.31 -0.68
CA ASP A 166 -8.01 -6.74 -1.23
C ASP A 166 -8.72 -5.88 -0.17
N PRO A 167 -8.66 -4.52 -0.28
CA PRO A 167 -9.32 -3.63 0.67
C PRO A 167 -10.83 -3.85 0.76
N THR A 168 -11.48 -4.39 -0.28
CA THR A 168 -12.94 -4.63 -0.28
C THR A 168 -13.36 -5.70 0.72
N LYS A 169 -12.41 -6.47 1.26
CA LYS A 169 -12.63 -7.42 2.35
C LYS A 169 -12.82 -6.75 3.72
N PHE A 170 -12.59 -5.44 3.84
CA PHE A 170 -12.65 -4.70 5.10
C PHE A 170 -13.78 -3.67 5.06
N PRO A 171 -14.97 -3.96 5.63
CA PRO A 171 -16.16 -3.11 5.50
C PRO A 171 -16.02 -1.69 6.08
N ALA A 172 -15.10 -1.50 7.04
CA ALA A 172 -14.87 -0.22 7.71
C ALA A 172 -13.89 0.69 6.96
N VAL A 173 -13.29 0.21 5.87
CA VAL A 173 -12.27 0.91 5.11
C VAL A 173 -12.82 1.32 3.75
N ALA A 174 -12.48 2.54 3.31
CA ALA A 174 -12.85 3.01 1.98
C ALA A 174 -12.24 2.15 0.87
N ASP A 175 -12.96 1.99 -0.23
CA ASP A 175 -12.40 1.44 -1.46
C ASP A 175 -11.14 2.24 -1.82
N HIS A 176 -10.02 1.57 -2.09
CA HIS A 176 -8.71 2.16 -2.41
C HIS A 176 -7.90 2.71 -1.21
N ALA A 177 -7.89 2.00 -0.09
CA ALA A 177 -7.05 2.35 1.06
C ALA A 177 -5.56 1.96 0.90
N TRP A 178 -5.29 0.79 0.31
CA TRP A 178 -3.93 0.32 0.01
C TRP A 178 -3.89 -0.50 -1.27
N HIS A 179 -2.67 -0.77 -1.72
CA HIS A 179 -2.39 -1.65 -2.85
C HIS A 179 -1.20 -2.56 -2.49
N CYS A 180 -1.30 -3.85 -2.81
CA CYS A 180 -0.17 -4.77 -2.73
C CYS A 180 0.59 -4.77 -4.06
N ILE A 181 1.92 -4.86 -3.99
CA ILE A 181 2.79 -5.08 -5.13
C ILE A 181 3.77 -6.20 -4.77
N PHE A 182 3.79 -7.23 -5.59
CA PHE A 182 4.69 -8.36 -5.44
C PHE A 182 6.03 -8.06 -6.08
N LEU A 183 7.10 -8.23 -5.31
CA LEU A 183 8.48 -8.04 -5.76
C LEU A 183 9.08 -9.39 -6.12
N ILE A 184 9.49 -9.56 -7.37
CA ILE A 184 10.04 -10.81 -7.90
C ILE A 184 11.30 -10.50 -8.73
N GLY A 185 12.30 -11.38 -8.67
CA GLY A 185 13.47 -11.35 -9.57
C GLY A 185 13.32 -12.35 -10.72
N LYS A 186 14.24 -12.32 -11.69
CA LYS A 186 14.27 -13.37 -12.72
C LYS A 186 14.81 -14.69 -12.15
N THR A 187 14.36 -15.81 -12.68
CA THR A 187 14.96 -17.12 -12.42
C THR A 187 15.81 -17.56 -13.61
N GLU A 188 16.61 -18.62 -13.45
CA GLU A 188 17.33 -19.22 -14.59
C GLU A 188 16.39 -20.04 -15.49
N ASN A 189 15.22 -20.41 -14.98
CA ASN A 189 14.19 -21.17 -15.65
C ASN A 189 13.33 -20.25 -16.55
N LYS A 190 13.39 -20.47 -17.87
CA LYS A 190 12.68 -19.62 -18.84
C LYS A 190 11.17 -19.77 -18.75
N GLU A 191 10.70 -20.98 -18.45
CA GLU A 191 9.30 -21.30 -18.30
C GLU A 191 8.70 -20.58 -17.09
N GLU A 192 9.38 -20.59 -15.94
CA GLU A 192 8.98 -19.83 -14.75
C GLU A 192 8.88 -18.33 -15.04
N ASN A 193 9.91 -17.75 -15.66
CA ASN A 193 9.88 -16.34 -16.05
C ASN A 193 8.68 -16.05 -16.97
N ALA A 194 8.39 -16.91 -17.94
CA ALA A 194 7.24 -16.74 -18.83
C ALA A 194 5.90 -16.82 -18.09
N GLN A 195 5.77 -17.68 -17.06
CA GLN A 195 4.57 -17.71 -16.22
C GLN A 195 4.40 -16.43 -15.40
N ILE A 196 5.49 -15.89 -14.85
CA ILE A 196 5.45 -14.62 -14.10
C ILE A 196 5.03 -13.45 -15.00
N ILE A 197 5.49 -13.41 -16.25
CA ILE A 197 5.07 -12.38 -17.21
C ILE A 197 3.56 -12.49 -17.49
N LYS A 198 3.04 -13.72 -17.70
CA LYS A 198 1.59 -13.93 -17.86
C LYS A 198 0.80 -13.54 -16.62
N GLU A 199 1.25 -13.92 -15.43
CA GLU A 199 0.60 -13.53 -14.17
C GLU A 199 0.57 -12.00 -14.03
N LYS A 200 1.70 -11.35 -14.31
CA LYS A 200 1.81 -9.89 -14.32
C LYS A 200 0.85 -9.25 -15.31
N GLU A 201 0.69 -9.82 -16.51
CA GLU A 201 -0.26 -9.32 -17.50
C GLU A 201 -1.71 -9.38 -17.02
N ILE A 202 -2.06 -10.40 -16.23
CA ILE A 202 -3.41 -10.59 -15.68
C ILE A 202 -3.66 -9.66 -14.50
N HIS A 203 -2.76 -9.64 -13.52
CA HIS A 203 -2.99 -9.00 -12.22
C HIS A 203 -2.46 -7.55 -12.13
N LYS A 204 -1.48 -7.18 -12.98
CA LYS A 204 -0.84 -5.86 -13.03
C LYS A 204 -0.19 -5.40 -11.72
N ASP A 205 0.10 -6.32 -10.80
CA ASP A 205 0.58 -6.04 -9.44
C ASP A 205 1.98 -6.60 -9.15
N ILE A 206 2.76 -6.93 -10.20
CA ILE A 206 4.10 -7.53 -10.06
C ILE A 206 5.19 -6.59 -10.59
N LEU A 207 6.17 -6.28 -9.73
CA LEU A 207 7.43 -5.65 -10.09
C LEU A 207 8.50 -6.72 -10.31
N ILE A 208 9.06 -6.78 -11.52
CA ILE A 208 10.04 -7.82 -11.92
C ILE A 208 11.39 -7.14 -12.15
N GLY A 209 12.35 -7.40 -11.25
CA GLY A 209 13.69 -6.85 -11.38
C GLY A 209 14.67 -7.74 -12.16
N ASN A 210 15.62 -7.10 -12.84
CA ASN A 210 16.66 -7.74 -13.64
C ASN A 210 17.85 -8.31 -12.83
N TYR A 211 17.55 -9.05 -11.76
CA TYR A 211 18.51 -9.76 -10.92
C TYR A 211 18.02 -11.18 -10.66
N ILE A 212 18.95 -12.12 -10.50
CA ILE A 212 18.60 -13.51 -10.15
C ILE A 212 17.91 -13.53 -8.79
N ASP A 213 16.71 -14.10 -8.75
CA ASP A 213 15.95 -14.24 -7.53
C ASP A 213 16.62 -15.26 -6.62
N SER A 214 17.15 -14.77 -5.51
CA SER A 214 17.84 -15.58 -4.51
C SER A 214 17.83 -14.82 -3.19
N TYR A 215 18.01 -15.55 -2.09
CA TYR A 215 18.09 -14.92 -0.77
C TYR A 215 19.20 -13.86 -0.69
N ARG A 216 20.35 -14.10 -1.33
CA ARG A 216 21.46 -13.15 -1.37
C ARG A 216 21.09 -11.83 -2.06
N ASN A 217 20.24 -11.90 -3.09
CA ASN A 217 19.78 -10.74 -3.85
C ASN A 217 18.47 -10.14 -3.31
N LEU A 218 17.97 -10.60 -2.16
CA LEU A 218 16.77 -10.05 -1.53
C LEU A 218 16.90 -8.54 -1.27
N THR A 219 18.10 -8.09 -0.91
CA THR A 219 18.42 -6.67 -0.75
C THR A 219 18.19 -5.88 -2.04
N LEU A 220 18.63 -6.39 -3.20
CA LEU A 220 18.36 -5.74 -4.48
C LEU A 220 16.86 -5.66 -4.75
N LYS A 221 16.14 -6.75 -4.45
CA LYS A 221 14.69 -6.84 -4.63
C LYS A 221 13.94 -5.78 -3.82
N VAL A 222 14.27 -5.62 -2.55
CA VAL A 222 13.56 -4.67 -1.69
C VAL A 222 13.93 -3.23 -2.02
N ILE A 223 15.21 -2.91 -2.24
CA ILE A 223 15.60 -1.55 -2.63
C ILE A 223 15.00 -1.16 -3.99
N HIS A 224 14.86 -2.11 -4.91
CA HIS A 224 14.14 -1.90 -6.17
C HIS A 224 12.66 -1.55 -5.94
N GLY A 225 11.96 -2.29 -5.07
CA GLY A 225 10.59 -1.99 -4.67
C GLY A 225 10.43 -0.61 -4.01
N PHE A 226 11.38 -0.21 -3.17
CA PHE A 226 11.42 1.14 -2.58
C PHE A 226 11.66 2.22 -3.62
N ASN A 227 12.60 2.00 -4.54
CA ASN A 227 12.86 2.91 -5.65
C ASN A 227 11.60 3.11 -6.52
N TRP A 228 10.91 2.01 -6.85
CA TRP A 228 9.67 2.07 -7.61
C TRP A 228 8.58 2.84 -6.86
N SER A 229 8.40 2.56 -5.57
CA SER A 229 7.41 3.24 -4.74
C SER A 229 7.71 4.72 -4.55
N ALA A 230 8.98 5.10 -4.38
CA ALA A 230 9.38 6.49 -4.18
C ALA A 230 9.23 7.35 -5.45
N ASN A 231 9.57 6.79 -6.61
CA ASN A 231 9.74 7.56 -7.84
C ASN A 231 8.58 7.42 -8.84
N TYR A 232 7.90 6.28 -8.86
CA TYR A 232 6.89 5.98 -9.88
C TYR A 232 5.48 5.90 -9.31
N CYS A 233 5.34 5.56 -8.03
CA CYS A 233 4.02 5.36 -7.45
C CYS A 233 3.96 5.73 -5.95
N PRO A 234 4.23 6.96 -5.51
CA PRO A 234 4.25 7.31 -4.08
C PRO A 234 2.93 7.05 -3.34
N SER A 235 3.05 6.62 -2.08
CA SER A 235 1.99 6.61 -1.04
C SER A 235 2.59 7.13 0.27
N SER A 236 1.77 7.58 1.24
CA SER A 236 2.28 8.22 2.46
C SER A 236 3.18 7.30 3.29
N TYR A 237 2.82 6.02 3.36
CA TYR A 237 3.63 4.98 3.99
C TYR A 237 3.87 3.80 3.06
N ILE A 238 4.99 3.12 3.25
CA ILE A 238 5.35 1.89 2.56
C ILE A 238 5.56 0.81 3.61
N ILE A 239 4.88 -0.31 3.43
CA ILE A 239 5.03 -1.51 4.25
C ILE A 239 5.82 -2.52 3.42
N LYS A 240 6.90 -3.07 3.97
CA LYS A 240 7.54 -4.27 3.42
C LYS A 240 7.08 -5.47 4.24
N THR A 241 6.78 -6.57 3.57
CA THR A 241 6.52 -7.88 4.21
C THR A 241 6.90 -9.03 3.27
N ASP A 242 6.86 -10.25 3.79
CA ASP A 242 7.11 -11.48 3.04
C ASP A 242 5.78 -12.16 2.63
N ASP A 243 5.83 -13.09 1.65
CA ASP A 243 4.64 -13.78 1.14
C ASP A 243 4.11 -14.91 2.04
N ASP A 244 4.79 -15.19 3.15
CA ASP A 244 4.39 -16.05 4.26
C ASP A 244 3.99 -15.25 5.51
N CYS A 245 3.65 -13.98 5.34
CA CYS A 245 3.05 -13.16 6.40
C CYS A 245 1.56 -12.94 6.16
N PHE A 246 0.83 -12.73 7.25
CA PHE A 246 -0.50 -12.13 7.25
C PHE A 246 -0.41 -10.69 7.75
N VAL A 247 -1.00 -9.75 7.01
CA VAL A 247 -1.09 -8.34 7.42
C VAL A 247 -2.53 -8.01 7.76
N ASN A 248 -2.76 -7.52 8.99
CA ASN A 248 -4.04 -6.95 9.37
C ASN A 248 -4.17 -5.54 8.78
N ALA A 249 -4.37 -5.46 7.47
CA ALA A 249 -4.27 -4.23 6.70
C ALA A 249 -5.33 -3.18 7.10
N GLY A 250 -6.54 -3.61 7.47
CA GLY A 250 -7.57 -2.71 8.01
C GLY A 250 -7.16 -2.06 9.34
N LEU A 251 -6.59 -2.83 10.26
CA LEU A 251 -6.09 -2.29 11.53
C LEU A 251 -4.92 -1.33 11.32
N VAL A 252 -3.98 -1.68 10.43
CA VAL A 252 -2.85 -0.81 10.08
C VAL A 252 -3.34 0.50 9.46
N HIS A 253 -4.31 0.43 8.55
CA HIS A 253 -4.94 1.60 7.93
C HIS A 253 -5.49 2.57 8.98
N ASP A 254 -6.34 2.08 9.87
CA ASP A 254 -6.99 2.92 10.88
C ASP A 254 -5.97 3.53 11.84
N PHE A 255 -4.92 2.76 12.18
CA PHE A 255 -3.83 3.25 13.01
C PHE A 255 -3.02 4.36 12.36
N LEU A 256 -2.60 4.18 11.10
CA LEU A 256 -1.79 5.18 10.38
C LEU A 256 -2.55 6.49 10.13
N LEU A 257 -3.88 6.45 10.03
CA LEU A 257 -4.70 7.64 9.85
C LEU A 257 -5.02 8.39 11.13
N HIS A 258 -5.32 7.68 12.22
CA HIS A 258 -5.94 8.30 13.40
C HIS A 258 -5.05 8.33 14.65
N TYR A 259 -4.05 7.45 14.74
CA TYR A 259 -3.29 7.26 15.98
C TYR A 259 -1.78 7.43 15.80
N ASN A 260 -1.25 7.25 14.60
CA ASN A 260 0.18 7.35 14.36
C ASN A 260 0.71 8.77 14.62
N GLU A 261 1.60 8.89 15.60
CA GLU A 261 2.29 10.14 15.96
C GLU A 261 3.42 10.51 14.96
N HIS A 262 3.84 9.56 14.12
CA HIS A 262 4.97 9.71 13.21
C HIS A 262 4.53 9.82 11.74
N THR A 263 4.02 10.98 11.34
CA THR A 263 3.61 11.24 9.95
C THR A 263 4.77 11.43 8.97
N SER A 264 5.99 11.60 9.49
CA SER A 264 7.27 11.63 8.79
C SER A 264 8.36 11.04 9.67
N GLY A 265 9.52 10.69 9.10
CA GLY A 265 10.61 10.11 9.87
C GLY A 265 10.36 8.69 10.41
N LEU A 266 9.33 7.98 9.93
CA LEU A 266 8.92 6.69 10.47
C LEU A 266 9.74 5.54 9.88
N TYR A 267 10.27 4.70 10.77
CA TYR A 267 10.74 3.34 10.49
C TYR A 267 10.31 2.47 11.68
N ALA A 268 9.31 1.61 11.52
CA ALA A 268 8.74 0.83 12.62
C ALA A 268 8.57 -0.65 12.29
N GLY A 269 8.73 -1.51 13.29
CA GLY A 269 8.56 -2.97 13.16
C GLY A 269 8.95 -3.72 14.43
N SER A 270 9.18 -5.03 14.33
CA SER A 270 9.79 -5.80 15.43
C SER A 270 11.30 -5.55 15.45
N VAL A 271 11.78 -4.74 16.39
CA VAL A 271 13.16 -4.24 16.37
C VAL A 271 14.10 -5.16 17.13
N LEU A 272 15.16 -5.59 16.45
CA LEU A 272 16.28 -6.32 17.04
C LEU A 272 17.26 -5.33 17.68
N VAL A 273 17.43 -5.47 19.00
CA VAL A 273 18.36 -4.67 19.80
C VAL A 273 19.36 -5.53 20.60
N ASP A 274 19.11 -6.83 20.66
CA ASP A 274 19.94 -7.80 21.37
C ASP A 274 21.31 -7.94 20.67
N PRO A 275 22.43 -7.63 21.33
CA PRO A 275 23.77 -7.71 20.73
C PRO A 275 24.08 -9.08 20.11
N GLU A 276 23.61 -10.18 20.70
CA GLU A 276 23.85 -11.52 20.17
C GLU A 276 23.13 -11.73 18.83
N LYS A 277 21.94 -11.14 18.66
CA LYS A 277 21.18 -11.18 17.41
C LYS A 277 21.69 -10.19 16.37
N LEU A 278 22.35 -9.11 16.80
CA LEU A 278 22.95 -8.11 15.93
C LEU A 278 24.34 -8.51 15.42
N LYS A 279 24.95 -9.54 15.99
CA LYS A 279 26.25 -10.04 15.54
C LYS A 279 26.19 -10.54 14.11
N VAL A 280 27.08 -10.03 13.27
CA VAL A 280 27.14 -10.39 11.86
C VAL A 280 27.62 -11.82 11.73
N ILE A 281 26.80 -12.68 11.12
CA ILE A 281 27.18 -14.07 10.88
C ILE A 281 28.19 -14.11 9.74
N ARG A 282 29.41 -14.56 10.08
CA ARG A 282 30.52 -14.76 9.13
C ARG A 282 30.55 -16.22 8.64
N GLY A 283 30.78 -16.44 7.35
CA GLY A 283 31.02 -17.76 6.74
C GLY A 283 29.88 -18.33 5.90
N ASP A 284 30.18 -19.23 4.96
CA ASP A 284 29.30 -19.52 3.81
C ASP A 284 28.14 -20.50 4.09
N THR A 285 27.95 -20.94 5.33
CA THR A 285 26.98 -22.00 5.66
C THR A 285 25.55 -21.50 5.87
N LYS A 286 25.38 -20.21 6.18
CA LYS A 286 24.05 -19.59 6.35
C LYS A 286 23.77 -18.70 5.16
N ARG A 287 22.55 -18.77 4.62
CA ARG A 287 22.11 -17.96 3.46
C ARG A 287 22.22 -16.44 3.70
N TRP A 288 22.19 -16.01 4.96
CA TRP A 288 22.28 -14.61 5.40
C TRP A 288 23.68 -14.21 5.90
N SER A 289 24.71 -14.98 5.58
CA SER A 289 26.07 -14.62 5.98
C SER A 289 26.62 -13.45 5.16
N VAL A 290 27.45 -12.64 5.82
CA VAL A 290 28.04 -11.43 5.24
C VAL A 290 29.53 -11.39 5.51
N SER A 291 30.32 -11.27 4.44
CA SER A 291 31.78 -11.20 4.54
C SER A 291 32.26 -9.83 5.05
N TYR A 292 33.49 -9.78 5.58
CA TYR A 292 34.11 -8.50 5.97
C TYR A 292 34.27 -7.52 4.81
N LYS A 293 34.40 -8.03 3.58
CA LYS A 293 34.47 -7.22 2.37
C LYS A 293 33.15 -6.50 2.10
N GLU A 294 32.03 -7.15 2.40
CA GLU A 294 30.69 -6.61 2.20
C GLU A 294 30.27 -5.68 3.35
N TYR A 295 30.54 -6.07 4.59
CA TYR A 295 30.25 -5.28 5.77
C TYR A 295 31.33 -5.50 6.84
N PRO A 296 32.20 -4.51 7.10
CA PRO A 296 33.40 -4.69 7.92
C PRO A 296 33.11 -4.76 9.42
N SER A 297 32.04 -4.13 9.91
CA SER A 297 31.72 -4.11 11.35
C SER A 297 31.24 -5.47 11.83
N GLU A 298 31.60 -5.85 13.07
CA GLU A 298 31.17 -7.10 13.72
C GLU A 298 29.68 -7.17 14.05
N TYR A 299 29.03 -6.01 14.17
CA TYR A 299 27.63 -5.90 14.58
C TYR A 299 26.87 -4.99 13.62
N TYR A 300 25.62 -5.34 13.34
CA TYR A 300 24.66 -4.45 12.73
C TYR A 300 24.15 -3.42 13.76
N PRO A 301 23.74 -2.21 13.33
CA PRO A 301 22.94 -1.34 14.18
C PRO A 301 21.56 -1.96 14.44
N PRO A 302 20.78 -1.48 15.42
CA PRO A 302 19.39 -1.91 15.59
C PRO A 302 18.57 -1.78 14.31
N TYR A 303 17.78 -2.80 13.99
CA TYR A 303 16.98 -2.85 12.77
C TYR A 303 15.66 -3.62 12.99
N ALA A 304 14.63 -3.28 12.20
CA ALA A 304 13.36 -4.00 12.21
C ALA A 304 13.49 -5.31 11.41
N SER A 305 13.07 -6.43 11.99
CA SER A 305 13.19 -7.77 11.41
C SER A 305 12.43 -7.94 10.09
N GLY A 306 12.89 -8.87 9.27
CA GLY A 306 12.37 -9.14 7.92
C GLY A 306 10.89 -9.49 7.80
N MET A 307 10.23 -9.94 8.88
CA MET A 307 8.80 -10.29 8.85
C MET A 307 7.91 -9.13 8.38
N GLY A 308 8.36 -7.90 8.61
CA GLY A 308 7.74 -6.71 8.06
C GLY A 308 8.05 -5.46 8.85
N TYR A 309 8.00 -4.33 8.15
CA TYR A 309 8.24 -3.02 8.72
C TYR A 309 7.55 -1.93 7.89
N ILE A 310 7.29 -0.79 8.53
CA ILE A 310 6.58 0.37 7.98
C ILE A 310 7.54 1.55 7.92
N LEU A 311 7.58 2.21 6.76
CA LEU A 311 8.41 3.38 6.49
C LEU A 311 7.52 4.53 6.00
N SER A 312 7.76 5.76 6.45
CA SER A 312 7.16 6.93 5.80
C SER A 312 7.86 7.26 4.47
N LEU A 313 7.15 7.89 3.55
CA LEU A 313 7.66 8.16 2.19
C LEU A 313 8.96 8.97 2.17
N ASP A 314 9.12 9.93 3.08
CA ASP A 314 10.35 10.73 3.23
C ASP A 314 11.55 9.88 3.63
N ILE A 315 11.36 8.86 4.46
CA ILE A 315 12.40 7.90 4.81
C ILE A 315 12.73 7.00 3.62
N VAL A 316 11.72 6.48 2.91
CA VAL A 316 11.96 5.65 1.72
C VAL A 316 12.75 6.41 0.64
N LYS A 317 12.44 7.69 0.41
CA LYS A 317 13.18 8.54 -0.52
C LYS A 317 14.65 8.72 -0.13
N GLN A 318 14.92 8.98 1.15
CA GLN A 318 16.28 9.12 1.65
C GLN A 318 17.04 7.78 1.60
N LEU A 319 16.37 6.69 1.96
CA LEU A 319 16.92 5.33 1.92
C LEU A 319 17.38 4.96 0.51
N VAL A 320 16.57 5.22 -0.52
CA VAL A 320 16.91 4.94 -1.94
C VAL A 320 18.12 5.76 -2.42
N VAL A 321 18.32 6.97 -1.88
CA VAL A 321 19.50 7.78 -2.20
C VAL A 321 20.73 7.28 -1.46
N GLU A 322 20.62 7.01 -0.16
CA GLU A 322 21.77 6.60 0.66
C GLU A 322 22.23 5.17 0.35
N SER A 323 21.33 4.28 -0.09
CA SER A 323 21.66 2.92 -0.51
C SER A 323 22.66 2.87 -1.68
N GLN A 324 22.75 3.93 -2.50
CA GLN A 324 23.74 4.05 -3.58
C GLN A 324 25.18 4.17 -3.06
N TYR A 325 25.36 4.47 -1.78
CA TYR A 325 26.67 4.60 -1.13
C TYR A 325 26.98 3.44 -0.17
N VAL A 326 26.10 2.44 -0.09
CA VAL A 326 26.26 1.26 0.77
C VAL A 326 26.20 0.01 -0.12
N PRO A 327 27.31 -0.74 -0.27
CA PRO A 327 27.30 -1.95 -1.08
C PRO A 327 26.23 -2.92 -0.58
N PRO A 328 25.37 -3.46 -1.47
CA PRO A 328 24.36 -4.43 -1.07
C PRO A 328 25.02 -5.72 -0.56
N PHE A 329 24.45 -6.28 0.50
CA PHE A 329 24.88 -7.54 1.11
C PHE A 329 23.65 -8.40 1.47
N ALA A 330 23.85 -9.69 1.76
CA ALA A 330 22.78 -10.61 2.17
C ALA A 330 22.26 -10.28 3.58
N ASN A 331 21.00 -10.57 3.91
CA ASN A 331 20.29 -10.06 5.12
C ASN A 331 19.74 -8.64 4.87
N GLU A 332 18.62 -8.58 4.17
CA GLU A 332 18.01 -7.36 3.65
C GLU A 332 17.52 -6.42 4.76
N ASP A 333 16.92 -6.98 5.81
CA ASP A 333 16.44 -6.24 6.97
C ASP A 333 17.58 -5.57 7.74
N ALA A 334 18.71 -6.27 7.90
CA ALA A 334 19.93 -5.65 8.43
C ALA A 334 20.49 -4.57 7.51
N TYR A 335 20.47 -4.78 6.18
CA TYR A 335 20.91 -3.78 5.20
C TYR A 335 20.10 -2.48 5.30
N VAL A 336 18.76 -2.58 5.38
CA VAL A 336 17.89 -1.41 5.58
C VAL A 336 18.23 -0.69 6.88
N GLY A 337 18.44 -1.43 7.97
CA GLY A 337 18.90 -0.86 9.24
C GLY A 337 20.24 -0.11 9.15
N VAL A 338 21.22 -0.69 8.44
CA VAL A 338 22.52 -0.05 8.19
C VAL A 338 22.36 1.27 7.43
N VAL A 339 21.59 1.27 6.33
CA VAL A 339 21.37 2.49 5.53
C VAL A 339 20.67 3.56 6.36
N LEU A 340 19.62 3.20 7.09
CA LEU A 340 18.86 4.13 7.92
C LEU A 340 19.65 4.67 9.12
N SER A 341 20.55 3.86 9.69
CA SER A 341 21.45 4.33 10.75
C SER A 341 22.39 5.44 10.29
N ARG A 342 22.84 5.41 9.03
CA ARG A 342 23.68 6.47 8.44
C ARG A 342 22.91 7.77 8.24
N LEU A 343 21.60 7.67 8.10
CA LEU A 343 20.66 8.80 8.05
C LEU A 343 20.21 9.24 9.45
N SER A 344 20.75 8.65 10.52
CA SER A 344 20.35 8.90 11.91
C SER A 344 18.87 8.61 12.20
N VAL A 345 18.24 7.74 11.40
CA VAL A 345 16.87 7.28 11.59
C VAL A 345 16.90 6.09 12.55
N LYS A 346 16.21 6.22 13.69
CA LYS A 346 16.12 5.15 14.69
C LYS A 346 14.83 4.35 14.47
N PRO A 347 14.88 3.02 14.51
CA PRO A 347 13.67 2.22 14.41
C PRO A 347 12.78 2.36 15.65
N VAL A 348 11.48 2.44 15.43
CA VAL A 348 10.42 2.41 16.44
C VAL A 348 10.01 0.96 16.66
N SER A 349 10.26 0.44 17.86
CA SER A 349 9.87 -0.92 18.22
C SER A 349 8.36 -1.03 18.40
N SER A 350 7.79 -2.12 17.90
CA SER A 350 6.38 -2.46 18.04
C SER A 350 6.17 -3.94 18.34
N SER A 351 5.48 -4.23 19.44
CA SER A 351 5.03 -5.56 19.86
C SER A 351 3.95 -6.15 18.93
N ARG A 352 3.44 -5.35 17.99
CA ARG A 352 2.34 -5.68 17.07
C ARG A 352 2.79 -6.48 15.85
N PHE A 353 4.08 -6.81 15.78
CA PHE A 353 4.71 -7.67 14.76
C PHE A 353 5.12 -8.97 15.44
N VAL A 354 4.45 -10.09 15.10
CA VAL A 354 4.60 -11.36 15.80
C VAL A 354 5.16 -12.46 14.91
N LEU A 355 6.02 -13.30 15.49
CA LEU A 355 6.80 -14.31 14.77
C LEU A 355 5.99 -15.54 14.31
N SER A 356 4.82 -15.77 14.90
CA SER A 356 4.01 -16.96 14.63
C SER A 356 2.55 -16.70 15.02
N PRO A 357 1.58 -17.31 14.32
CA PRO A 357 0.18 -17.34 14.77
C PRO A 357 -0.03 -18.18 16.03
N SER A 358 0.91 -19.08 16.36
CA SER A 358 0.79 -19.98 17.51
C SER A 358 0.68 -19.20 18.82
N GLY A 359 -0.34 -19.52 19.62
CA GLY A 359 -0.61 -18.87 20.90
C GLY A 359 -1.46 -17.60 20.81
N LEU A 360 -1.81 -17.13 19.60
CA LEU A 360 -2.76 -16.02 19.43
C LEU A 360 -4.19 -16.51 19.57
N SER A 361 -4.94 -15.90 20.48
CA SER A 361 -6.41 -15.98 20.52
C SER A 361 -7.02 -15.09 19.43
N ALA A 362 -8.30 -15.32 19.09
CA ALA A 362 -9.03 -14.48 18.15
C ALA A 362 -8.94 -12.98 18.53
N CYS A 363 -9.09 -12.63 19.81
CA CYS A 363 -9.03 -11.24 20.23
C CYS A 363 -7.64 -10.60 20.14
N ASN A 364 -6.54 -11.37 20.03
CA ASN A 364 -5.23 -10.79 19.78
C ASN A 364 -5.16 -10.08 18.41
N TYR A 365 -5.95 -10.51 17.43
CA TYR A 365 -6.04 -9.88 16.11
C TYR A 365 -6.62 -8.47 16.13
N ARG A 366 -7.16 -8.00 17.28
CA ARG A 366 -7.48 -6.58 17.47
C ARG A 366 -6.25 -5.68 17.54
N TYR A 367 -5.07 -6.26 17.76
CA TYR A 367 -3.86 -5.52 18.12
C TYR A 367 -2.69 -5.82 17.17
N VAL A 368 -2.59 -7.04 16.66
CA VAL A 368 -1.47 -7.46 15.81
C VAL A 368 -1.58 -6.88 14.40
N PHE A 369 -0.50 -6.26 13.92
CA PHE A 369 -0.33 -5.75 12.56
C PHE A 369 0.15 -6.80 11.58
N VAL A 370 1.20 -7.55 11.93
CA VAL A 370 1.82 -8.55 11.06
C VAL A 370 2.04 -9.83 11.84
N VAL A 371 1.63 -10.95 11.25
CA VAL A 371 1.87 -12.31 11.75
C VAL A 371 2.73 -13.05 10.73
N HIS A 372 3.89 -13.54 11.14
CA HIS A 372 4.79 -14.30 10.27
C HIS A 372 4.47 -15.81 10.29
N GLY A 373 4.93 -16.55 9.27
CA GLY A 373 4.83 -18.00 9.21
C GLY A 373 3.41 -18.50 8.95
N VAL A 374 2.68 -17.80 8.07
CA VAL A 374 1.29 -18.08 7.70
C VAL A 374 1.25 -18.75 6.34
N GLU A 375 0.69 -19.95 6.30
CA GLU A 375 0.53 -20.73 5.07
C GLU A 375 -0.65 -20.21 4.21
N ASN A 376 -0.67 -20.58 2.94
CA ASN A 376 -1.65 -20.11 1.95
C ASN A 376 -3.09 -20.36 2.39
N GLU A 377 -3.35 -21.55 2.92
CA GLU A 377 -4.66 -22.01 3.38
C GLU A 377 -5.13 -21.24 4.62
N GLN A 378 -4.18 -20.70 5.40
CA GLN A 378 -4.44 -19.98 6.63
C GLN A 378 -4.80 -18.51 6.38
N GLN A 379 -4.35 -17.90 5.27
CA GLN A 379 -4.54 -16.47 4.98
C GLN A 379 -6.00 -16.01 5.09
N SER A 380 -6.93 -16.79 4.52
CA SER A 380 -8.37 -16.48 4.58
C SER A 380 -8.97 -16.72 5.97
N ALA A 381 -8.45 -17.71 6.71
CA ALA A 381 -8.87 -17.97 8.08
C ALA A 381 -8.45 -16.83 9.01
N LEU A 382 -7.21 -16.35 8.91
CA LEU A 382 -6.72 -15.20 9.70
C LEU A 382 -7.47 -13.90 9.34
N LEU A 383 -7.83 -13.70 8.07
CA LEU A 383 -8.70 -12.59 7.67
C LEU A 383 -10.07 -12.69 8.37
N THR A 384 -10.70 -13.86 8.35
CA THR A 384 -11.99 -14.09 9.00
C THR A 384 -11.88 -13.85 10.51
N MET A 385 -10.85 -14.41 11.16
CA MET A 385 -10.58 -14.18 12.58
C MET A 385 -10.39 -12.70 12.90
N THR A 386 -9.72 -11.94 12.02
CA THR A 386 -9.53 -10.49 12.18
C THR A 386 -10.86 -9.75 12.14
N LEU A 387 -11.74 -10.07 11.17
CA LEU A 387 -13.06 -9.45 11.04
C LEU A 387 -13.96 -9.82 12.22
N ASP A 388 -13.94 -11.08 12.65
CA ASP A 388 -14.71 -11.56 13.81
C ASP A 388 -14.23 -10.91 15.11
N ALA A 389 -12.92 -10.78 15.29
CA ALA A 389 -12.33 -10.07 16.43
C ALA A 389 -12.73 -8.59 16.43
N ALA A 390 -12.78 -7.96 15.25
CA ALA A 390 -13.25 -6.59 15.12
C ALA A 390 -14.71 -6.40 15.55
N ALA A 391 -15.56 -7.41 15.35
CA ALA A 391 -16.98 -7.40 15.71
C ALA A 391 -17.26 -7.84 17.16
N SER A 392 -16.49 -8.78 17.69
CA SER A 392 -16.88 -9.55 18.89
C SER A 392 -16.02 -9.28 20.13
N CYS A 393 -14.78 -8.82 19.94
CA CYS A 393 -13.87 -8.60 21.06
C CYS A 393 -13.97 -7.17 21.58
N ASN A 394 -14.12 -7.03 22.89
CA ASN A 394 -14.00 -5.73 23.56
C ASN A 394 -12.60 -5.16 23.32
N HIS A 395 -12.50 -3.86 23.04
CA HIS A 395 -11.22 -3.23 22.74
C HIS A 395 -10.97 -2.04 23.65
N SER A 396 -9.75 -1.97 24.18
CA SER A 396 -9.17 -0.69 24.56
C SER A 396 -8.59 -0.05 23.29
N LEU A 397 -8.75 1.26 23.15
CA LEU A 397 -8.12 2.03 22.08
C LEU A 397 -6.59 1.92 22.25
N ILE A 398 -5.94 1.11 21.41
CA ILE A 398 -4.47 1.09 21.32
C ILE A 398 -4.05 2.08 20.24
N SER A 399 -3.77 3.29 20.68
CA SER A 399 -3.26 4.39 19.85
C SER A 399 -1.73 4.44 19.79
N SER A 400 -1.06 3.50 20.44
CA SER A 400 0.41 3.43 20.58
C SER A 400 1.01 2.36 19.66
N TRP A 401 2.29 2.54 19.33
CA TRP A 401 3.09 1.53 18.62
C TRP A 401 3.37 0.28 19.48
N ASN A 402 3.23 0.35 20.81
CA ASN A 402 3.44 -0.74 21.76
C ASN A 402 2.22 -1.05 22.63
#